data_AF-A0A7Y4EZ40-F1
#
_entry.id   AF-A0A7Y4EZ40-F1
#
_cell.length_a   1.000
_cell.length_b   1.000
_cell.length_c   1.000
_cell.angle_alpha   90.00
_cell.angle_beta   90.00
_cell.angle_gamma   90.00
#
_symmetry.space_group_name_H-M   'P 1'
#
loop_
_entity.id
_entity.type
_entity.pdbx_description
1 polymer ?
#
loop_
_entity_poly.entity_id
_entity_poly.type
_entity_poly.pdbx_seq_one_letter_code
_entity_poly.pdbx_strand_id
1 'polypeptide(L)'
;MRKINKACVAHITGLHEKMGSIENQFNSLLSDFDSQIKKVVNEFNDKHSEQLEELQALYSEAALELKGVVSEQIDLMKTYIGDRTDAWHDGDSGYKYCYWSELWEEFNEFLERAEYQEFEFEVKLRTFEFEELPPFNPNLNQEN
;
A
#
# COMPACT_ATOMS: atom_id res chain seq x y z
N MET A 1 -45.17 26.17 -34.70
CA MET A 1 -43.86 26.51 -34.09
C MET A 1 -43.98 27.76 -33.22
N ARG A 2 -43.56 27.70 -31.94
CA ARG A 2 -43.36 28.91 -31.13
C ARG A 2 -42.09 29.59 -31.61
N LYS A 3 -42.16 30.86 -32.00
CA LYS A 3 -40.98 31.64 -32.40
C LYS A 3 -40.11 31.90 -31.16
N ILE A 4 -38.82 31.58 -31.24
CA ILE A 4 -37.84 31.94 -30.22
C ILE A 4 -37.74 33.46 -30.19
N ASN A 5 -37.88 34.07 -29.01
CA ASN A 5 -37.74 35.51 -28.85
C ASN A 5 -36.28 35.89 -28.57
N LYS A 6 -35.96 37.18 -28.72
CA LYS A 6 -34.60 37.73 -28.52
C LYS A 6 -34.05 37.47 -27.10
N ALA A 7 -34.93 37.38 -26.10
CA ALA A 7 -34.54 37.11 -24.72
C ALA A 7 -34.11 35.65 -24.50
N CYS A 8 -34.75 34.68 -25.17
CA CYS A 8 -34.34 33.28 -25.14
C CYS A 8 -32.94 33.08 -25.76
N VAL A 9 -32.65 33.79 -26.87
CA VAL A 9 -31.32 33.75 -27.50
C VAL A 9 -30.25 34.33 -26.57
N ALA A 10 -30.53 35.49 -25.96
CA ALA A 10 -29.62 36.10 -24.99
C ALA A 10 -29.38 35.19 -23.77
N HIS A 11 -30.41 34.50 -23.29
CA HIS A 11 -30.30 33.58 -22.15
C HIS A 11 -29.41 32.37 -22.46
N ILE A 12 -29.60 31.70 -23.60
CA ILE A 12 -28.77 30.55 -24.01
C ILE A 12 -27.31 30.98 -24.23
N THR A 13 -27.10 32.16 -24.83
CA THR A 13 -25.75 32.70 -25.04
C THR A 13 -25.04 32.93 -23.70
N GLY A 14 -25.73 33.53 -22.72
CA GLY A 14 -25.17 33.72 -21.38
C GLY A 14 -24.91 32.41 -20.61
N LEU A 15 -25.73 31.38 -20.82
CA LEU A 15 -25.48 30.04 -20.25
C LEU A 15 -24.23 29.40 -20.87
N HIS A 16 -24.05 29.52 -22.18
CA HIS A 16 -22.87 29.01 -22.88
C HIS A 16 -21.58 29.69 -22.42
N GLU A 17 -21.59 31.02 -22.30
CA GLU A 17 -20.45 31.77 -21.76
C GLU A 17 -20.12 31.37 -20.32
N LYS A 18 -21.15 31.17 -19.48
CA LYS A 18 -20.98 30.71 -18.10
C LYS A 18 -20.40 29.30 -18.05
N MET A 19 -20.86 28.38 -18.89
CA MET A 19 -20.32 27.02 -18.99
C MET A 19 -18.85 27.03 -19.40
N GLY A 20 -18.47 27.82 -20.40
CA GLY A 20 -17.06 27.96 -20.81
C GLY A 20 -16.18 28.56 -19.71
N SER A 21 -16.70 29.51 -18.93
CA SER A 21 -15.99 30.03 -17.75
C SER A 21 -15.80 28.96 -16.67
N ILE A 22 -16.82 28.13 -16.43
CA ILE A 22 -16.75 27.03 -15.44
C ILE A 22 -15.75 25.97 -15.89
N GLU A 23 -15.77 25.59 -17.17
CA GLU A 23 -14.81 24.65 -17.75
C GLU A 23 -13.36 25.11 -17.55
N ASN A 24 -13.06 26.38 -17.86
CA ASN A 24 -11.73 26.94 -17.68
C ASN A 24 -11.29 26.94 -16.20
N GLN A 25 -12.19 27.29 -15.29
CA GLN A 25 -11.90 27.26 -13.84
C GLN A 25 -11.65 25.83 -13.36
N PHE A 26 -12.48 24.87 -13.80
CA PHE A 26 -12.35 23.47 -13.44
C PHE A 26 -11.04 22.87 -13.94
N ASN A 27 -10.67 23.14 -15.20
CA ASN A 27 -9.39 22.68 -15.77
C ASN A 27 -8.19 23.29 -15.04
N SER A 28 -8.28 24.56 -14.62
CA SER A 28 -7.24 25.20 -13.82
C SER A 28 -7.11 24.53 -12.44
N LEU A 29 -8.23 24.27 -11.76
CA LEU A 29 -8.27 23.56 -10.48
C LEU A 29 -7.68 22.15 -10.59
N LEU A 30 -8.01 21.41 -11.65
CA LEU A 30 -7.44 20.08 -11.90
C LEU A 30 -5.92 20.15 -12.07
N SER A 31 -5.43 21.11 -12.85
CA SER A 31 -3.99 21.31 -13.05
C SER A 31 -3.27 21.67 -11.74
N ASP A 32 -3.87 22.55 -10.93
CA ASP A 32 -3.33 22.93 -9.62
C ASP A 32 -3.31 21.76 -8.64
N PHE A 33 -4.35 20.92 -8.68
CA PHE A 33 -4.45 19.73 -7.84
C PHE A 33 -3.41 18.67 -8.23
N ASP A 34 -3.25 18.39 -9.53
CA ASP A 34 -2.22 17.48 -10.04
C ASP A 34 -0.81 17.96 -9.67
N SER A 35 -0.56 19.26 -9.80
CA SER A 35 0.71 19.89 -9.39
C SER A 35 0.97 19.72 -7.89
N GLN A 36 -0.03 19.96 -7.04
CA GLN A 36 0.09 19.78 -5.59
C GLN A 36 0.31 18.32 -5.19
N ILE A 37 -0.39 17.37 -5.81
CA ILE A 37 -0.16 15.93 -5.55
C ILE A 37 1.26 15.55 -5.91
N LYS A 38 1.73 15.92 -7.12
CA LYS A 38 3.10 15.62 -7.56
C LYS A 38 4.13 16.21 -6.61
N LYS A 39 3.90 17.42 -6.12
CA LYS A 39 4.78 18.06 -5.13
C LYS A 39 4.83 17.26 -3.82
N VAL A 40 3.68 16.88 -3.27
CA VAL A 40 3.62 16.09 -2.02
C VAL A 40 4.31 14.74 -2.19
N VAL A 41 4.09 14.05 -3.31
CA VAL A 41 4.73 12.76 -3.61
C VAL A 41 6.25 12.92 -3.72
N ASN A 42 6.71 13.94 -4.43
CA ASN A 42 8.15 14.21 -4.55
C ASN A 42 8.78 14.57 -3.21
N GLU A 43 8.15 15.45 -2.42
CA GLU A 43 8.65 15.81 -1.08
C GLU A 43 8.71 14.60 -0.13
N PHE A 44 7.73 13.70 -0.22
CA PHE A 44 7.75 12.45 0.53
C PHE A 44 8.91 11.55 0.10
N ASN A 45 9.05 11.32 -1.21
CA ASN A 45 10.13 10.48 -1.75
C ASN A 45 11.52 11.06 -1.43
N ASP A 46 11.72 12.37 -1.63
CA ASP A 46 12.99 13.03 -1.37
C ASP A 46 13.37 12.95 0.13
N LYS A 47 12.38 13.02 1.03
CA LYS A 47 12.62 12.98 2.48
C LYS A 47 12.81 11.56 3.02
N HIS A 48 12.16 10.58 2.42
CA HIS A 48 12.02 9.25 3.02
C HIS A 48 12.67 8.12 2.22
N SER A 49 13.09 8.33 0.98
CA SER A 49 13.74 7.29 0.16
C SER A 49 14.97 6.70 0.83
N GLU A 50 15.90 7.54 1.29
CA GLU A 50 17.11 7.09 2.00
C GLU A 50 16.76 6.32 3.29
N GLN A 51 15.80 6.82 4.07
CA GLN A 51 15.35 6.14 5.29
C GLN A 51 14.70 4.77 5.00
N LEU A 52 13.97 4.65 3.89
CA LEU A 52 13.36 3.40 3.45
C LEU A 52 14.42 2.41 2.95
N GLU A 53 15.43 2.89 2.22
CA GLU A 53 16.57 2.08 1.78
C GLU A 53 17.40 1.59 2.98
N GLU A 54 17.69 2.45 3.94
CA GLU A 54 18.36 2.09 5.19
C GLU A 54 17.56 1.06 5.99
N LEU A 55 16.25 1.26 6.14
CA LEU A 55 15.37 0.32 6.84
C LEU A 55 15.34 -1.04 6.13
N GLN A 56 15.26 -1.06 4.80
CA GLN A 56 15.32 -2.27 4.00
C GLN A 56 16.65 -3.01 4.17
N ALA A 57 17.76 -2.28 4.20
CA ALA A 57 19.09 -2.84 4.42
C ALA A 57 19.20 -3.47 5.82
N LEU A 58 18.79 -2.74 6.86
CA LEU A 58 18.77 -3.23 8.25
C LEU A 58 17.90 -4.48 8.41
N TYR A 59 16.71 -4.49 7.79
CA TYR A 59 15.84 -5.66 7.81
C TYR A 59 16.48 -6.86 7.11
N SER A 60 17.09 -6.63 5.94
CA SER A 60 17.75 -7.69 5.18
C SER A 60 18.96 -8.26 5.92
N GLU A 61 19.75 -7.42 6.59
CA GLU A 61 20.86 -7.83 7.44
C GLU A 61 20.37 -8.66 8.64
N ALA A 62 19.38 -8.17 9.37
CA ALA A 62 18.77 -8.89 10.49
C ALA A 62 18.20 -10.25 10.06
N ALA A 63 17.57 -10.33 8.88
CA ALA A 63 17.07 -11.58 8.33
C ALA A 63 18.20 -12.57 7.99
N LEU A 64 19.33 -12.08 7.44
CA LEU A 64 20.51 -12.91 7.18
C LEU A 64 21.16 -13.41 8.46
N GLU A 65 21.30 -12.54 9.47
CA GLU A 65 21.81 -12.91 10.80
C GLU A 65 20.93 -13.97 11.44
N LEU A 66 19.61 -13.77 11.46
CA LEU A 66 18.66 -14.72 12.02
C LEU A 66 18.75 -16.08 11.31
N LYS A 67 18.81 -16.08 9.97
CA LYS A 67 19.00 -17.30 9.19
C LYS A 67 20.31 -18.01 9.53
N GLY A 68 21.38 -17.25 9.76
CA GLY A 68 22.68 -17.76 10.20
C GLY A 68 22.58 -18.45 11.56
N VAL A 69 22.04 -17.74 12.56
CA VAL A 69 21.84 -18.26 13.93
C VAL A 69 20.99 -19.54 13.90
N VAL A 70 19.87 -19.54 13.19
CA VAL A 70 19.01 -20.73 13.07
C VAL A 70 19.78 -21.90 12.45
N SER A 71 20.53 -21.66 11.37
CA SER A 71 21.28 -22.70 10.67
C SER A 71 22.40 -23.30 11.54
N GLU A 72 23.18 -22.45 12.21
CA GLU A 72 24.24 -22.88 13.12
C GLU A 72 23.70 -23.77 14.24
N GLN A 73 22.56 -23.36 14.83
CA GLN A 73 21.98 -24.14 15.90
C GLN A 73 21.41 -25.48 15.42
N ILE A 74 20.76 -25.52 14.25
CA ILE A 74 20.33 -26.79 13.64
C ILE A 74 21.51 -27.73 13.41
N ASP A 75 22.67 -27.21 12.98
CA ASP A 75 23.86 -28.02 12.75
C ASP A 75 24.50 -28.51 14.06
N LEU A 76 24.47 -27.69 15.12
CA LEU A 76 24.84 -28.12 16.47
C LEU A 76 23.92 -29.25 16.96
N MET A 77 22.61 -29.18 16.71
CA MET A 77 21.66 -30.25 17.02
C MET A 77 21.98 -31.55 16.28
N LYS A 78 22.18 -31.46 14.95
CA LYS A 78 22.52 -32.64 14.14
C LYS A 78 23.80 -33.30 14.62
N THR A 79 24.82 -32.51 14.94
CA THR A 79 26.11 -33.01 15.45
C THR A 79 25.92 -33.70 16.80
N TYR A 80 25.25 -33.03 17.74
CA TYR A 80 24.98 -33.58 19.07
C TYR A 80 24.19 -34.90 19.02
N ILE A 81 23.19 -35.00 18.14
CA ILE A 81 22.40 -36.23 17.95
C ILE A 81 23.23 -37.32 17.25
N GLY A 82 24.01 -36.96 16.23
CA GLY A 82 24.82 -37.89 15.44
C GLY A 82 25.95 -38.54 16.23
N ASP A 83 26.50 -37.84 17.23
CA ASP A 83 27.61 -38.33 18.06
C ASP A 83 27.15 -39.29 19.20
N ARG A 84 25.86 -39.62 19.29
CA ARG A 84 25.28 -40.39 20.41
C ARG A 84 25.13 -41.89 20.11
N THR A 85 25.29 -42.71 21.14
CA THR A 85 25.03 -44.16 21.13
C THR A 85 23.61 -44.48 21.63
N ASP A 86 23.04 -45.62 21.25
CA ASP A 86 21.64 -46.01 21.54
C ASP A 86 21.20 -45.97 23.02
N ALA A 87 22.10 -45.86 24.00
CA ALA A 87 21.79 -45.84 25.44
C ALA A 87 21.90 -44.44 26.10
N TRP A 88 22.00 -43.38 25.30
CA TRP A 88 22.32 -42.03 25.80
C TRP A 88 21.28 -41.43 26.77
N HIS A 89 20.05 -41.94 26.74
CA HIS A 89 18.89 -41.47 27.49
C HIS A 89 18.82 -42.02 28.94
N ASP A 90 19.65 -43.00 29.30
CA ASP A 90 19.60 -43.67 30.60
C ASP A 90 20.46 -43.00 31.70
N GLY A 91 20.96 -41.77 31.48
CA GLY A 91 21.80 -41.03 32.43
C GLY A 91 21.63 -39.50 32.36
N ASP A 92 22.54 -38.73 32.99
CA ASP A 92 22.53 -37.24 33.04
C ASP A 92 22.39 -36.55 31.67
N SER A 93 22.75 -37.26 30.60
CA SER A 93 22.59 -36.88 29.20
C SER A 93 21.13 -36.75 28.73
N GLY A 94 20.18 -37.40 29.40
CA GLY A 94 18.74 -37.29 29.13
C GLY A 94 18.11 -36.02 29.71
N TYR A 95 18.49 -35.62 30.93
CA TYR A 95 18.01 -34.36 31.54
C TYR A 95 18.42 -33.13 30.74
N LYS A 96 19.69 -33.08 30.29
CA LYS A 96 20.20 -32.00 29.43
C LYS A 96 19.48 -31.92 28.09
N TYR A 97 19.02 -33.05 27.55
CA TYR A 97 18.24 -33.09 26.32
C TYR A 97 16.84 -32.51 26.51
N CYS A 98 16.13 -32.88 27.58
CA CYS A 98 14.81 -32.32 27.86
C CYS A 98 14.85 -30.81 28.07
N TYR A 99 15.82 -30.32 28.87
CA TYR A 99 16.01 -28.89 29.08
C TYR A 99 16.33 -28.15 27.77
N TRP A 100 17.12 -28.75 26.89
CA TRP A 100 17.42 -28.15 25.60
C TRP A 100 16.22 -28.16 24.66
N SER A 101 15.39 -29.21 24.71
CA SER A 101 14.13 -29.29 23.96
C SER A 101 13.15 -28.18 24.31
N GLU A 102 13.03 -27.83 25.61
CA GLU A 102 12.18 -26.73 26.07
C GLU A 102 12.65 -25.38 25.49
N LEU A 103 13.97 -25.13 25.49
CA LEU A 103 14.54 -23.92 24.87
C LEU A 103 14.29 -23.84 23.36
N TRP A 104 14.21 -24.98 22.67
CA TRP A 104 13.90 -25.06 21.25
C TRP A 104 12.44 -24.74 20.93
N GLU A 105 11.52 -25.20 21.77
CA GLU A 105 10.10 -24.87 21.64
C GLU A 105 9.89 -23.36 21.82
N GLU A 106 10.51 -22.75 22.84
CA GLU A 106 10.43 -21.30 23.08
C GLU A 106 10.99 -20.48 21.90
N PHE A 107 12.09 -20.93 21.30
CA PHE A 107 12.69 -20.27 20.14
C PHE A 107 11.83 -20.42 18.88
N ASN A 108 11.22 -21.58 18.65
CA ASN A 108 10.30 -21.78 17.52
C ASN A 108 9.08 -20.86 17.62
N GLU A 109 8.49 -20.74 18.81
CA GLU A 109 7.37 -19.81 19.04
C GLU A 109 7.76 -18.34 18.81
N PHE A 110 9.02 -17.97 19.10
CA PHE A 110 9.53 -16.64 18.79
C PHE A 110 9.57 -16.39 17.27
N LEU A 111 10.06 -17.35 16.50
CA LEU A 111 10.14 -17.24 15.03
C LEU A 111 8.75 -17.10 14.40
N GLU A 112 7.78 -17.90 14.84
CA GLU A 112 6.40 -17.83 14.35
C GLU A 112 5.75 -16.46 14.61
N ARG A 113 6.08 -15.79 15.71
CA ARG A 113 5.57 -14.42 16.00
C ARG A 113 6.25 -13.34 15.18
N ALA A 114 7.52 -13.51 14.83
CA ALA A 114 8.30 -12.51 14.11
C ALA A 114 7.87 -12.37 12.64
N GLU A 115 7.30 -13.42 12.03
CA GLU A 115 6.83 -13.44 10.64
C GLU A 115 5.62 -12.50 10.38
N TYR A 116 4.89 -12.08 11.42
CA TYR A 116 3.61 -11.34 11.27
C TYR A 116 3.71 -9.80 11.32
N GLN A 117 4.89 -9.20 11.40
CA GLN A 117 5.01 -7.73 11.41
C GLN A 117 5.07 -7.17 9.97
N GLU A 118 3.94 -7.19 9.26
CA GLU A 118 3.78 -6.45 8.01
C GLU A 118 3.33 -5.00 8.29
N PHE A 119 3.95 -4.04 7.60
CA PHE A 119 3.48 -2.64 7.60
C PHE A 119 2.40 -2.46 6.53
N GLU A 120 1.18 -2.13 6.95
CA GLU A 120 0.06 -1.83 6.04
C GLU A 120 -0.15 -0.31 5.92
N PHE A 121 -0.35 0.19 4.70
CA PHE A 121 -0.76 1.58 4.46
C PHE A 121 -2.03 1.63 3.60
N GLU A 122 -3.05 2.34 4.08
CA GLU A 122 -4.36 2.50 3.42
C GLU A 122 -4.48 3.92 2.83
N VAL A 123 -4.82 4.05 1.53
CA VAL A 123 -5.12 5.33 0.89
C VAL A 123 -6.61 5.40 0.53
N LYS A 124 -7.31 6.42 1.04
CA LYS A 124 -8.74 6.66 0.77
C LYS A 124 -8.93 7.69 -0.33
N LEU A 125 -9.52 7.29 -1.46
CA LEU A 125 -9.96 8.19 -2.54
C LEU A 125 -11.47 8.46 -2.43
N ARG A 126 -11.91 9.72 -2.60
CA ARG A 126 -13.34 10.05 -2.76
C ARG A 126 -13.69 10.17 -4.22
N THR A 127 -14.83 9.60 -4.59
CA THR A 127 -15.50 9.78 -5.90
C THR A 127 -16.58 10.85 -5.77
N PHE A 128 -16.79 11.65 -6.83
CA PHE A 128 -17.92 12.58 -6.91
C PHE A 128 -19.21 11.82 -7.28
N GLU A 129 -20.34 12.28 -6.77
CA GLU A 129 -21.66 11.77 -7.15
C GLU A 129 -22.00 12.21 -8.58
N PHE A 130 -22.64 11.33 -9.35
CA PHE A 130 -23.04 11.58 -10.74
C PHE A 130 -24.26 12.52 -10.79
N GLU A 131 -24.29 13.43 -11.76
CA GLU A 131 -25.42 14.33 -12.02
C GLU A 131 -25.97 14.09 -13.44
N GLU A 132 -27.29 14.06 -13.59
CA GLU A 132 -27.95 13.77 -14.87
C GLU A 132 -27.79 14.96 -15.84
N LEU A 133 -27.21 14.70 -17.01
CA LEU A 133 -26.92 15.75 -17.99
C LEU A 133 -28.20 16.20 -18.72
N PRO A 134 -28.37 17.51 -18.99
CA PRO A 134 -29.49 17.96 -19.81
C PRO A 134 -29.38 17.39 -21.23
N PRO A 135 -30.50 17.01 -21.87
CA PRO A 135 -30.48 16.45 -23.22
C PRO A 135 -30.02 17.50 -24.24
N PHE A 136 -28.93 17.21 -24.96
CA PHE A 136 -28.48 18.02 -26.09
C PHE A 136 -29.12 17.52 -27.38
N ASN A 137 -30.14 18.23 -27.88
CA ASN A 137 -30.81 17.89 -29.14
C ASN A 137 -30.69 19.05 -30.16
N PRO A 138 -29.70 19.01 -31.06
CA PRO A 138 -29.51 20.06 -32.08
C PRO A 138 -30.58 20.06 -33.18
N ASN A 139 -31.43 19.02 -33.26
CA ASN A 139 -32.39 18.80 -34.35
C ASN A 139 -33.85 19.09 -33.99
N LEU A 140 -34.14 19.69 -32.82
CA LEU A 140 -35.51 20.02 -32.39
C LEU A 140 -36.29 20.98 -33.33
N ASN A 141 -35.66 21.52 -34.38
CA ASN A 141 -36.28 22.34 -35.42
C ASN A 141 -36.33 21.67 -36.81
N GLN A 142 -35.94 20.39 -36.94
CA GLN A 142 -35.86 19.69 -38.23
C GLN A 142 -37.04 18.75 -38.53
N GLU A 143 -38.07 18.72 -37.69
CA GLU A 143 -39.32 18.00 -38.01
C GLU A 143 -40.36 18.98 -38.58
N ASN A 144 -40.84 18.64 -39.78
CA ASN A 144 -41.86 19.35 -40.56
C ASN A 144 -43.16 19.63 -39.79
#